data_AF-A0AB35IGC8-F1
#
_entry.id   AF-A0AB35IGC8-F1
#
_cell.length_a   1.000
_cell.length_b   1.000
_cell.length_c   1.000
_cell.angle_alpha   90.00
_cell.angle_beta   90.00
_cell.angle_gamma   90.00
#
_symmetry.space_group_name_H-M   'P 1'
#
loop_
_entity.id
_entity.type
_entity.pdbx_description
1 polymer ?
#
loop_
_entity_poly.entity_id
_entity_poly.type
_entity_poly.pdbx_seq_one_letter_code
_entity_poly.pdbx_strand_id
1 'polypeptide(L)'
;MKTDTETLRKRGFLTNTEAEPYFLYSKEELLELLKDKTAVNRTAALFILRSFVDINELDEILLRMLVKEKALYTKLEICDILTTGNELTIKRMIPYMGTIRGNQHRTIPEKVSKKKSYPLPRDIIARTMAKMNPDYFSTILEIINYPEDKVVAEAIDAIGWMVFYHQELATAKNYQTVIQLFERYHDNELMKWKLIICLSAFNQSEAFLKQLDFQNPVVQAEIERSLSLINKRKSKVVY
;
A
#
# COMPACT_ATOMS: atom_id res chain seq x y z
N MET A 1 -19.05 5.09 21.21
CA MET A 1 -19.90 3.98 20.72
C MET A 1 -19.13 2.69 20.95
N LYS A 2 -19.47 1.90 21.99
CA LYS A 2 -18.83 0.58 22.19
C LYS A 2 -19.35 -0.32 21.07
N THR A 3 -18.50 -0.66 20.12
CA THR A 3 -18.84 -1.65 19.10
C THR A 3 -19.09 -2.96 19.83
N ASP A 4 -20.29 -3.51 19.68
CA ASP A 4 -20.66 -4.77 20.28
C ASP A 4 -19.73 -5.91 19.82
N THR A 5 -19.37 -6.81 20.74
CA THR A 5 -18.39 -7.89 20.51
C THR A 5 -18.82 -8.81 19.38
N GLU A 6 -20.12 -9.07 19.23
CA GLU A 6 -20.66 -9.88 18.14
C GLU A 6 -20.44 -9.20 16.78
N THR A 7 -20.59 -7.87 16.74
CA THR A 7 -20.31 -7.06 15.54
C THR A 7 -18.83 -7.13 15.14
N LEU A 8 -17.90 -7.13 16.10
CA LEU A 8 -16.47 -7.28 15.83
C LEU A 8 -16.16 -8.68 15.29
N ARG A 9 -16.75 -9.73 15.88
CA ARG A 9 -16.59 -11.12 15.44
C ARG A 9 -17.11 -11.35 14.01
N LYS A 10 -18.28 -10.78 13.65
CA LYS A 10 -18.78 -10.81 12.26
C LYS A 10 -17.81 -10.18 11.25
N ARG A 11 -16.98 -9.25 11.70
CA ARG A 11 -15.92 -8.62 10.88
C ARG A 11 -14.59 -9.39 10.90
N GLY A 12 -14.55 -10.55 11.55
CA GLY A 12 -13.39 -11.43 11.66
C GLY A 12 -12.42 -11.08 12.79
N PHE A 13 -12.83 -10.25 13.75
CA PHE A 13 -11.98 -9.92 14.89
C PHE A 13 -11.74 -11.16 15.76
N LEU A 14 -10.50 -11.34 16.17
CA LEU A 14 -10.04 -12.45 16.99
C LEU A 14 -8.94 -11.95 17.93
N THR A 15 -8.95 -12.40 19.18
CA THR A 15 -7.84 -12.24 20.13
C THR A 15 -6.95 -13.47 20.17
N ASN A 16 -5.71 -13.34 20.66
CA ASN A 16 -4.78 -14.47 20.74
C ASN A 16 -5.35 -15.66 21.55
N THR A 17 -6.03 -15.39 22.66
CA THR A 17 -6.67 -16.43 23.49
C THR A 17 -7.78 -17.16 22.72
N GLU A 18 -8.54 -16.46 21.89
CA GLU A 18 -9.57 -17.09 21.06
C GLU A 18 -8.97 -17.92 19.90
N ALA A 19 -7.69 -17.74 19.57
CA ALA A 19 -6.99 -18.53 18.57
C ALA A 19 -6.45 -19.87 19.11
N GLU A 20 -6.32 -20.01 20.44
CA GLU A 20 -5.76 -21.20 21.09
C GLU A 20 -6.38 -22.54 20.65
N PRO A 21 -7.71 -22.67 20.47
CA PRO A 21 -8.32 -23.93 20.04
C PRO A 21 -7.82 -24.43 18.67
N TYR A 22 -7.29 -23.54 17.85
CA TYR A 22 -6.83 -23.85 16.49
C TYR A 22 -5.33 -24.18 16.44
N PHE A 23 -4.57 -24.00 17.53
CA PHE A 23 -3.12 -24.26 17.55
C PHE A 23 -2.75 -25.72 17.36
N LEU A 24 -3.68 -26.64 17.61
CA LEU A 24 -3.48 -28.07 17.41
C LEU A 24 -3.84 -28.54 15.99
N TYR A 25 -4.36 -27.65 15.14
CA TYR A 25 -4.79 -28.02 13.80
C TYR A 25 -3.58 -28.24 12.90
N SER A 26 -3.66 -29.25 12.03
CA SER A 26 -2.67 -29.49 10.99
C SER A 26 -2.68 -28.37 9.94
N LYS A 27 -1.63 -28.30 9.12
CA LYS A 27 -1.58 -27.39 7.97
C LYS A 27 -2.81 -27.56 7.07
N GLU A 28 -3.19 -28.81 6.78
CA GLU A 28 -4.31 -29.16 5.90
C GLU A 28 -5.65 -28.72 6.50
N GLU A 29 -5.85 -28.94 7.81
CA GLU A 29 -7.04 -28.49 8.52
C GLU A 29 -7.18 -26.97 8.51
N LEU A 30 -6.08 -26.25 8.73
CA LEU A 30 -6.04 -24.78 8.68
C LEU A 30 -6.31 -24.25 7.26
N LEU A 31 -5.74 -24.89 6.23
CA LEU A 31 -6.00 -24.53 4.83
C LEU A 31 -7.46 -24.76 4.44
N GLU A 32 -8.11 -25.80 4.96
CA GLU A 32 -9.55 -26.00 4.74
C GLU A 32 -10.38 -24.94 5.47
N LEU A 33 -9.96 -24.55 6.68
CA LEU A 33 -10.63 -23.53 7.49
C LEU A 33 -10.62 -22.14 6.82
N LEU A 34 -9.70 -21.86 5.88
CA LEU A 34 -9.72 -20.64 5.06
C LEU A 34 -10.99 -20.50 4.19
N LYS A 35 -11.73 -21.58 3.96
CA LYS A 35 -12.98 -21.59 3.19
C LYS A 35 -14.24 -21.47 4.07
N ASP A 36 -14.08 -21.43 5.40
CA ASP A 36 -15.20 -21.37 6.35
C ASP A 36 -16.08 -20.13 6.11
N LYS A 37 -17.39 -20.24 6.34
CA LYS A 37 -18.33 -19.12 6.21
C LYS A 37 -18.10 -18.05 7.29
N THR A 38 -17.57 -18.45 8.44
CA THR A 38 -17.29 -17.65 9.62
C THR A 38 -15.96 -16.92 9.48
N ALA A 39 -16.00 -15.58 9.53
CA ALA A 39 -14.81 -14.75 9.36
C ALA A 39 -13.75 -14.98 10.45
N VAL A 40 -14.18 -15.24 11.68
CA VAL A 40 -13.27 -15.51 12.82
C VAL A 40 -12.43 -16.76 12.56
N ASN A 41 -13.05 -17.84 12.07
CA ASN A 41 -12.37 -19.10 11.74
C ASN A 41 -11.29 -18.88 10.67
N ARG A 42 -11.61 -18.11 9.62
CA ARG A 42 -10.64 -17.75 8.58
C ARG A 42 -9.49 -16.91 9.14
N THR A 43 -9.79 -15.91 9.99
CA THR A 43 -8.75 -15.10 10.64
C THR A 43 -7.84 -15.95 11.53
N ALA A 44 -8.40 -16.89 12.30
CA ALA A 44 -7.63 -17.79 13.15
C ALA A 44 -6.69 -18.69 12.33
N ALA A 45 -7.20 -19.27 11.24
CA ALA A 45 -6.40 -20.06 10.31
C ALA A 45 -5.20 -19.27 9.76
N LEU A 46 -5.44 -18.05 9.28
CA LEU A 46 -4.40 -17.17 8.76
C LEU A 46 -3.35 -16.83 9.82
N PHE A 47 -3.80 -16.46 11.03
CA PHE A 47 -2.95 -16.10 12.16
C PHE A 47 -1.98 -17.24 12.55
N ILE A 48 -2.40 -18.48 12.37
CA ILE A 48 -1.62 -19.66 12.73
C ILE A 48 -0.73 -20.10 11.56
N LEU A 49 -1.27 -20.18 10.34
CA LEU A 49 -0.49 -20.56 9.14
C LEU A 49 0.75 -19.69 8.94
N ARG A 50 0.66 -18.37 9.17
CA ARG A 50 1.79 -17.43 9.02
C ARG A 50 3.00 -17.72 9.92
N SER A 51 2.81 -18.51 10.98
CA SER A 51 3.87 -18.81 11.95
C SER A 51 4.78 -19.96 11.53
N PHE A 52 4.35 -20.82 10.60
CA PHE A 52 5.10 -22.02 10.22
C PHE A 52 5.03 -22.40 8.74
N VAL A 53 4.16 -21.78 7.94
CA VAL A 53 4.09 -22.00 6.48
C VAL A 53 4.84 -20.89 5.75
N ASP A 54 5.65 -21.29 4.75
CA ASP A 54 6.36 -20.34 3.91
C ASP A 54 5.39 -19.45 3.13
N ILE A 55 5.70 -18.14 3.06
CA ILE A 55 4.84 -17.17 2.40
C ILE A 55 4.61 -17.48 0.92
N ASN A 56 5.58 -18.08 0.22
CA ASN A 56 5.44 -18.42 -1.19
C ASN A 56 4.46 -19.59 -1.44
N GLU A 57 4.13 -20.36 -0.40
CA GLU A 57 3.07 -21.37 -0.43
C GLU A 57 1.68 -20.76 -0.18
N LEU A 58 1.62 -19.61 0.50
CA LEU A 58 0.37 -18.96 0.89
C LEU A 58 -0.05 -17.85 -0.07
N ASP A 59 0.88 -17.08 -0.64
CA ASP A 59 0.60 -15.82 -1.32
C ASP A 59 -0.48 -15.90 -2.41
N GLU A 60 -0.49 -16.91 -3.27
CA GLU A 60 -1.52 -17.10 -4.29
C GLU A 60 -2.89 -17.39 -3.69
N ILE A 61 -2.95 -18.17 -2.61
CA ILE A 61 -4.18 -18.46 -1.86
C ILE A 61 -4.71 -17.16 -1.25
N LEU A 62 -3.82 -16.43 -0.57
CA LEU A 62 -4.12 -15.16 0.08
C LEU A 62 -4.63 -14.11 -0.91
N LEU A 63 -4.01 -13.97 -2.08
CA LEU A 63 -4.43 -13.03 -3.11
C LEU A 63 -5.82 -13.38 -3.67
N ARG A 64 -6.09 -14.67 -3.93
CA ARG A 64 -7.42 -15.13 -4.36
C ARG A 64 -8.49 -14.89 -3.29
N MET A 65 -8.13 -15.08 -2.01
CA MET A 65 -9.02 -14.77 -0.89
C MET A 65 -9.28 -13.26 -0.81
N LEU A 66 -8.24 -12.43 -0.94
CA LEU A 66 -8.32 -10.98 -0.80
C LEU A 66 -9.34 -10.34 -1.77
N VAL A 67 -9.43 -10.88 -2.99
CA VAL A 67 -10.42 -10.46 -4.01
C VAL A 67 -11.86 -10.63 -3.50
N LYS A 68 -12.15 -11.72 -2.77
CA LYS A 68 -13.50 -12.11 -2.35
C LYS A 68 -13.84 -11.69 -0.93
N GLU A 69 -12.84 -11.48 -0.08
CA GLU A 69 -13.03 -11.28 1.35
C GLU A 69 -13.74 -9.95 1.66
N LYS A 70 -14.79 -10.04 2.48
CA LYS A 70 -15.61 -8.91 2.92
C LYS A 70 -15.30 -8.49 4.35
N ALA A 71 -14.95 -9.43 5.22
CA ALA A 71 -14.63 -9.21 6.62
C ALA A 71 -13.37 -8.34 6.78
N LEU A 72 -13.44 -7.32 7.63
CA LEU A 72 -12.36 -6.34 7.76
C LEU A 72 -11.09 -6.98 8.32
N TYR A 73 -11.18 -7.63 9.47
CA TYR A 73 -10.01 -8.13 10.18
C TYR A 73 -9.36 -9.30 9.43
N THR A 74 -10.15 -10.13 8.76
CA THR A 74 -9.61 -11.16 7.86
C THR A 74 -8.81 -10.54 6.71
N LYS A 75 -9.30 -9.44 6.08
CA LYS A 75 -8.49 -8.71 5.08
C LYS A 75 -7.21 -8.12 5.65
N LEU A 76 -7.27 -7.58 6.87
CA LEU A 76 -6.10 -7.01 7.51
C LEU A 76 -5.05 -8.09 7.76
N GLU A 77 -5.45 -9.25 8.28
CA GLU A 77 -4.53 -10.38 8.48
C GLU A 77 -3.93 -10.87 7.16
N ILE A 78 -4.74 -11.02 6.09
CA ILE A 78 -4.24 -11.35 4.75
C ILE A 78 -3.18 -10.34 4.29
N CYS A 79 -3.49 -9.05 4.40
CA CYS A 79 -2.57 -7.98 4.03
C CYS A 79 -1.30 -8.02 4.86
N ASP A 80 -1.39 -8.20 6.17
CA ASP A 80 -0.26 -8.21 7.09
C ASP A 80 0.67 -9.40 6.78
N ILE A 81 0.12 -10.57 6.45
CA ILE A 81 0.92 -11.73 5.99
C ILE A 81 1.60 -11.42 4.66
N LEU A 82 0.89 -10.85 3.69
CA LEU A 82 1.49 -10.47 2.40
C LEU A 82 2.62 -9.42 2.54
N THR A 83 2.63 -8.60 3.61
CA THR A 83 3.74 -7.66 3.85
C THR A 83 5.07 -8.36 4.16
N THR A 84 5.04 -9.61 4.63
CA THR A 84 6.25 -10.39 4.93
C THR A 84 6.78 -11.15 3.71
N GLY A 85 6.17 -10.95 2.54
CA GLY A 85 6.57 -11.56 1.28
C GLY A 85 7.91 -11.05 0.75
N ASN A 86 8.40 -11.74 -0.28
CA ASN A 86 9.64 -11.41 -0.99
C ASN A 86 9.35 -10.94 -2.43
N GLU A 87 10.38 -10.88 -3.28
CA GLU A 87 10.24 -10.50 -4.70
C GLU A 87 9.22 -11.36 -5.48
N LEU A 88 9.14 -12.67 -5.20
CA LEU A 88 8.16 -13.56 -5.84
C LEU A 88 6.74 -13.15 -5.43
N THR A 89 6.53 -12.87 -4.15
CA THR A 89 5.24 -12.36 -3.65
C THR A 89 4.88 -11.04 -4.32
N ILE A 90 5.83 -10.10 -4.47
CA ILE A 90 5.60 -8.83 -5.18
C ILE A 90 5.13 -9.10 -6.62
N LYS A 91 5.84 -9.96 -7.36
CA LYS A 91 5.48 -10.33 -8.74
C LYS A 91 4.05 -10.90 -8.82
N ARG A 92 3.66 -11.74 -7.87
CA ARG A 92 2.31 -12.32 -7.77
C ARG A 92 1.24 -11.31 -7.38
N MET A 93 1.60 -10.24 -6.64
CA MET A 93 0.68 -9.18 -6.24
C MET A 93 0.35 -8.20 -7.38
N ILE A 94 1.28 -7.94 -8.32
CA ILE A 94 1.10 -6.93 -9.39
C ILE A 94 -0.21 -7.10 -10.18
N PRO A 95 -0.62 -8.31 -10.64
CA PRO A 95 -1.87 -8.49 -11.37
C PRO A 95 -3.13 -8.05 -10.62
N TYR A 96 -3.06 -7.94 -9.28
CA TYR A 96 -4.18 -7.52 -8.44
C TYR A 96 -4.20 -6.01 -8.18
N MET A 97 -3.10 -5.30 -8.46
CA MET A 97 -2.96 -3.86 -8.23
C MET A 97 -3.93 -3.06 -9.11
N GLY A 98 -4.68 -2.14 -8.49
CA GLY A 98 -5.67 -1.32 -9.18
C GLY A 98 -6.93 -2.08 -9.62
N THR A 99 -7.10 -3.34 -9.18
CA THR A 99 -8.25 -4.19 -9.55
C THR A 99 -9.15 -4.55 -8.38
N ILE A 100 -8.60 -4.64 -7.17
CA ILE A 100 -9.37 -5.05 -5.99
C ILE A 100 -10.16 -3.85 -5.48
N ARG A 101 -11.50 -3.97 -5.53
CA ARG A 101 -12.47 -2.94 -5.12
C ARG A 101 -12.35 -1.67 -6.00
N GLY A 102 -12.99 -0.58 -5.58
CA GLY A 102 -13.07 0.68 -6.33
C GLY A 102 -12.72 1.91 -5.51
N ASN A 103 -11.80 1.80 -4.55
CA ASN A 103 -11.40 2.91 -3.68
C ASN A 103 -10.32 3.81 -4.30
N GLN A 104 -9.68 3.35 -5.38
CA GLN A 104 -8.61 4.03 -6.09
C GLN A 104 -9.08 5.38 -6.63
N HIS A 105 -8.14 6.32 -6.77
CA HIS A 105 -8.44 7.58 -7.41
C HIS A 105 -8.58 7.37 -8.92
N ARG A 106 -9.79 7.57 -9.44
CA ARG A 106 -10.07 7.59 -10.89
C ARG A 106 -10.05 9.00 -11.48
N THR A 107 -10.14 9.99 -10.59
CA THR A 107 -10.07 11.42 -10.89
C THR A 107 -9.35 12.13 -9.74
N ILE A 108 -8.88 13.34 -10.02
CA ILE A 108 -8.33 14.24 -8.99
C ILE A 108 -9.44 14.52 -7.96
N PRO A 109 -9.17 14.43 -6.65
CA PRO A 109 -10.18 14.70 -5.64
C PRO A 109 -10.62 16.17 -5.68
N GLU A 110 -11.79 16.47 -5.12
CA GLU A 110 -12.28 17.85 -5.04
C GLU A 110 -11.46 18.74 -4.10
N LYS A 111 -10.69 18.13 -3.18
CA LYS A 111 -9.94 18.83 -2.13
C LYS A 111 -8.61 18.14 -1.87
N VAL A 112 -7.59 18.96 -1.62
CA VAL A 112 -6.27 18.53 -1.15
C VAL A 112 -6.37 17.82 0.21
N SER A 113 -5.48 16.85 0.44
CA SER A 113 -5.37 16.19 1.73
C SER A 113 -4.94 17.17 2.83
N LYS A 114 -5.61 17.15 3.98
CA LYS A 114 -5.20 17.94 5.17
C LYS A 114 -4.17 17.22 6.06
N LYS A 115 -3.74 16.02 5.67
CA LYS A 115 -2.83 15.21 6.49
C LYS A 115 -1.43 15.83 6.50
N LYS A 116 -0.86 15.92 7.72
CA LYS A 116 0.54 16.29 7.97
C LYS A 116 1.52 15.13 7.77
N SER A 117 1.00 13.93 7.46
CA SER A 117 1.75 12.73 7.09
C SER A 117 1.54 12.42 5.60
N TYR A 118 2.34 11.49 5.08
CA TYR A 118 2.08 10.94 3.76
C TYR A 118 0.69 10.27 3.70
N PRO A 119 -0.10 10.45 2.63
CA PRO A 119 -1.39 9.79 2.49
C PRO A 119 -1.21 8.27 2.34
N LEU A 120 -2.05 7.49 3.03
CA LEU A 120 -2.04 6.04 2.88
C LEU A 120 -2.58 5.66 1.50
N PRO A 121 -1.94 4.73 0.76
CA PRO A 121 -2.44 4.26 -0.52
C PRO A 121 -3.89 3.75 -0.42
N ARG A 122 -4.70 4.09 -1.43
CA ARG A 122 -6.12 3.72 -1.46
C ARG A 122 -6.32 2.30 -1.99
N ASP A 123 -5.53 1.90 -2.97
CA ASP A 123 -5.45 0.51 -3.41
C ASP A 123 -4.89 -0.38 -2.30
N ILE A 124 -5.48 -1.56 -2.15
CA ILE A 124 -5.13 -2.48 -1.07
C ILE A 124 -3.78 -3.16 -1.32
N ILE A 125 -3.45 -3.46 -2.57
CA ILE A 125 -2.18 -4.07 -2.96
C ILE A 125 -1.05 -3.05 -2.80
N ALA A 126 -1.24 -1.82 -3.29
CA ALA A 126 -0.28 -0.74 -3.08
C ALA A 126 -0.06 -0.44 -1.59
N ARG A 127 -1.13 -0.46 -0.78
CA ARG A 127 -1.02 -0.28 0.67
C ARG A 127 -0.22 -1.40 1.35
N THR A 128 -0.40 -2.64 0.91
CA THR A 128 0.36 -3.78 1.41
C THR A 128 1.83 -3.65 0.99
N MET A 129 2.10 -3.40 -0.29
CA MET A 129 3.46 -3.22 -0.80
C MET A 129 4.20 -2.08 -0.10
N ALA A 130 3.51 -0.97 0.19
CA ALA A 130 4.08 0.17 0.90
C ALA A 130 4.68 -0.20 2.27
N LYS A 131 4.19 -1.28 2.90
CA LYS A 131 4.63 -1.73 4.23
C LYS A 131 5.58 -2.92 4.18
N MET A 132 5.97 -3.40 3.00
CA MET A 132 6.93 -4.48 2.85
C MET A 132 8.33 -4.03 3.29
N ASN A 133 9.24 -5.00 3.48
CA ASN A 133 10.63 -4.70 3.79
C ASN A 133 11.23 -3.72 2.75
N PRO A 134 11.81 -2.58 3.17
CA PRO A 134 12.51 -1.63 2.30
C PRO A 134 13.57 -2.24 1.39
N ASP A 135 14.15 -3.38 1.74
CA ASP A 135 15.12 -4.09 0.90
C ASP A 135 14.54 -4.49 -0.47
N TYR A 136 13.22 -4.67 -0.56
CA TYR A 136 12.52 -4.97 -1.82
C TYR A 136 12.08 -3.72 -2.61
N PHE A 137 12.51 -2.53 -2.19
CA PHE A 137 12.12 -1.29 -2.84
C PHE A 137 12.53 -1.23 -4.32
N SER A 138 13.67 -1.80 -4.70
CA SER A 138 14.10 -1.87 -6.10
C SER A 138 13.06 -2.60 -6.97
N THR A 139 12.60 -3.77 -6.53
CA THR A 139 11.57 -4.56 -7.20
C THR A 139 10.23 -3.81 -7.27
N ILE A 140 9.86 -3.10 -6.21
CA ILE A 140 8.62 -2.29 -6.18
C ILE A 140 8.75 -1.08 -7.13
N LEU A 141 9.92 -0.44 -7.18
CA LEU A 141 10.17 0.69 -8.08
C LEU A 141 10.08 0.27 -9.54
N GLU A 142 10.50 -0.94 -9.91
CA GLU A 142 10.39 -1.45 -11.28
C GLU A 142 8.95 -1.53 -11.81
N ILE A 143 7.95 -1.58 -10.92
CA ILE A 143 6.53 -1.64 -11.29
C ILE A 143 6.10 -0.40 -12.09
N ILE A 144 6.78 0.74 -11.95
CA ILE A 144 6.46 1.94 -12.74
C ILE A 144 6.63 1.73 -14.27
N ASN A 145 7.38 0.71 -14.66
CA ASN A 145 7.61 0.36 -16.06
C ASN A 145 6.52 -0.57 -16.62
N TYR A 146 5.51 -0.94 -15.82
CA TYR A 146 4.39 -1.75 -16.32
C TYR A 146 3.62 -1.02 -17.44
N PRO A 147 3.03 -1.78 -18.39
CA PRO A 147 2.28 -1.21 -19.50
C PRO A 147 0.92 -0.64 -19.05
N GLU A 148 0.31 -1.15 -17.98
CA GLU A 148 -0.98 -0.68 -17.50
C GLU A 148 -0.87 0.53 -16.57
N ASP A 149 -1.35 1.69 -17.03
CA ASP A 149 -1.36 2.93 -16.25
C ASP A 149 -2.03 2.79 -14.87
N LYS A 150 -3.10 1.98 -14.77
CA LYS A 150 -3.78 1.73 -13.49
C LYS A 150 -2.88 1.06 -12.45
N VAL A 151 -1.91 0.24 -12.89
CA VAL A 151 -0.93 -0.41 -12.02
C VAL A 151 0.12 0.63 -11.62
N VAL A 152 0.65 1.37 -12.59
CA VAL A 152 1.65 2.42 -12.35
C VAL A 152 1.10 3.49 -11.39
N ALA A 153 -0.16 3.90 -11.55
CA ALA A 153 -0.83 4.87 -10.70
C ALA A 153 -0.83 4.48 -9.22
N GLU A 154 -1.01 3.19 -8.91
CA GLU A 154 -1.06 2.70 -7.54
C GLU A 154 0.34 2.36 -7.02
N ALA A 155 1.28 1.95 -7.91
CA ALA A 155 2.68 1.79 -7.56
C ALA A 155 3.31 3.13 -7.11
N ILE A 156 2.99 4.24 -7.77
CA ILE A 156 3.44 5.59 -7.37
C ILE A 156 3.06 5.90 -5.91
N ASP A 157 1.84 5.55 -5.49
CA ASP A 157 1.38 5.77 -4.12
C ASP A 157 2.18 4.93 -3.13
N ALA A 158 2.48 3.66 -3.46
CA ALA A 158 3.29 2.77 -2.63
C ALA A 158 4.74 3.25 -2.51
N ILE A 159 5.35 3.62 -3.63
CA ILE A 159 6.74 4.11 -3.71
C ILE A 159 6.92 5.35 -2.85
N GLY A 160 6.05 6.36 -3.02
CA GLY A 160 6.16 7.58 -2.23
C GLY A 160 5.92 7.34 -0.75
N TRP A 161 5.03 6.39 -0.39
CA TRP A 161 4.85 6.01 1.01
C TRP A 161 6.13 5.38 1.57
N MET A 162 6.73 4.40 0.87
CA MET A 162 7.97 3.75 1.32
C MET A 162 9.06 4.78 1.51
N VAL A 163 9.33 5.60 0.50
CA VAL A 163 10.38 6.62 0.58
C VAL A 163 10.11 7.58 1.73
N PHE A 164 8.86 8.01 1.96
CA PHE A 164 8.54 8.95 3.04
C PHE A 164 8.90 8.40 4.43
N TYR A 165 8.67 7.11 4.67
CA TYR A 165 8.95 6.46 5.96
C TYR A 165 10.36 5.84 6.05
N HIS A 166 11.03 5.66 4.91
CA HIS A 166 12.37 5.09 4.76
C HIS A 166 13.21 6.02 3.87
N GLN A 167 13.71 7.11 4.46
CA GLN A 167 14.37 8.20 3.72
C GLN A 167 15.70 7.78 3.06
N GLU A 168 16.33 6.71 3.51
CA GLU A 168 17.45 6.05 2.85
C GLU A 168 17.13 5.63 1.40
N LEU A 169 15.85 5.41 1.08
CA LEU A 169 15.39 5.08 -0.27
C LEU A 169 15.34 6.31 -1.20
N ALA A 170 15.41 7.53 -0.67
CA ALA A 170 15.38 8.78 -1.43
C ALA A 170 16.71 9.08 -2.15
N THR A 171 17.36 8.06 -2.74
CA THR A 171 18.61 8.20 -3.47
C THR A 171 18.43 9.03 -4.74
N ALA A 172 19.52 9.59 -5.27
CA ALA A 172 19.51 10.30 -6.54
C ALA A 172 19.00 9.40 -7.68
N LYS A 173 19.41 8.13 -7.72
CA LYS A 173 18.96 7.15 -8.71
C LYS A 173 17.45 6.97 -8.65
N ASN A 174 16.90 6.66 -7.47
CA ASN A 174 15.47 6.39 -7.32
C ASN A 174 14.61 7.62 -7.65
N TYR A 175 15.07 8.80 -7.24
CA TYR A 175 14.42 10.06 -7.62
C TYR A 175 14.41 10.29 -9.12
N GLN A 176 15.53 10.07 -9.81
CA GLN A 176 15.58 10.21 -11.26
C GLN A 176 14.65 9.23 -11.98
N THR A 177 14.54 8.00 -11.48
CA THR A 177 13.57 7.05 -12.03
C THR A 177 12.13 7.54 -11.88
N VAL A 178 11.77 8.12 -10.72
CA VAL A 178 10.42 8.64 -10.48
C VAL A 178 10.13 9.90 -11.30
N ILE A 179 11.09 10.83 -11.40
CA ILE A 179 10.85 12.11 -12.09
C ILE A 179 10.66 11.93 -13.60
N GLN A 180 11.28 10.91 -14.21
CA GLN A 180 11.08 10.58 -15.63
C GLN A 180 9.61 10.24 -15.96
N LEU A 181 8.81 9.82 -14.98
CA LEU A 181 7.39 9.57 -15.19
C LEU A 181 6.59 10.86 -15.45
N PHE A 182 7.10 12.02 -15.03
CA PHE A 182 6.45 13.30 -15.29
C PHE A 182 6.39 13.63 -16.78
N GLU A 183 7.44 13.26 -17.53
CA GLU A 183 7.50 13.36 -19.00
C GLU A 183 6.62 12.31 -19.66
N ARG A 184 6.69 11.05 -19.20
CA ARG A 184 5.84 9.95 -19.71
C ARG A 184 4.35 10.30 -19.65
N TYR A 185 3.92 10.95 -18.57
CA TYR A 185 2.53 11.32 -18.31
C TYR A 185 2.26 12.82 -18.50
N HIS A 186 2.91 13.46 -19.49
CA HIS A 186 2.80 14.90 -19.74
C HIS A 186 1.36 15.41 -19.90
N ASP A 187 0.44 14.61 -20.47
CA ASP A 187 -0.97 15.00 -20.65
C ASP A 187 -1.93 14.39 -19.61
N ASN A 188 -1.43 13.55 -18.70
CA ASN A 188 -2.26 12.88 -17.71
C ASN A 188 -2.18 13.57 -16.34
N GLU A 189 -3.09 14.53 -16.12
CA GLU A 189 -3.10 15.35 -14.91
C GLU A 189 -3.29 14.53 -13.61
N LEU A 190 -4.07 13.44 -13.65
CA LEU A 190 -4.24 12.54 -12.50
C LEU A 190 -2.91 11.88 -12.12
N MET A 191 -2.14 11.42 -13.11
CA MET A 191 -0.83 10.82 -12.88
C MET A 191 0.16 11.85 -12.36
N LYS A 192 0.19 13.06 -12.92
CA LYS A 192 1.02 14.15 -12.39
C LYS A 192 0.64 14.50 -10.95
N TRP A 193 -0.64 14.55 -10.62
CA TRP A 193 -1.10 14.77 -9.24
C TRP A 193 -0.58 13.68 -8.27
N LYS A 194 -0.67 12.40 -8.65
CA LYS A 194 -0.08 11.29 -7.87
C LYS A 194 1.45 11.40 -7.76
N LEU A 195 2.13 11.78 -8.84
CA LEU A 195 3.57 12.01 -8.84
C LEU A 195 3.96 13.18 -7.93
N ILE A 196 3.21 14.28 -7.89
CA ILE A 196 3.45 15.41 -6.97
C ILE A 196 3.38 14.92 -5.52
N ILE A 197 2.42 14.05 -5.19
CA ILE A 197 2.33 13.43 -3.87
C ILE A 197 3.57 12.57 -3.61
N CYS A 198 3.95 11.69 -4.55
CA CYS A 198 5.13 10.84 -4.42
C CYS A 198 6.41 11.64 -4.24
N LEU A 199 6.59 12.71 -5.03
CA LEU A 199 7.74 13.59 -4.98
C LEU A 199 7.86 14.34 -3.65
N SER A 200 6.77 14.52 -2.89
CA SER A 200 6.83 15.02 -1.51
C SER A 200 7.67 14.14 -0.57
N ALA A 201 7.90 12.88 -0.95
CA ALA A 201 8.77 11.96 -0.22
C ALA A 201 10.26 12.16 -0.52
N PHE A 202 10.63 12.90 -1.57
CA PHE A 202 12.01 13.14 -1.98
C PHE A 202 12.43 14.58 -1.70
N ASN A 203 13.37 14.80 -0.78
CA ASN A 203 13.80 16.15 -0.40
C ASN A 203 14.41 16.96 -1.57
N GLN A 204 15.04 16.27 -2.53
CA GLN A 204 15.63 16.85 -3.73
C GLN A 204 14.61 17.27 -4.79
N SER A 205 13.33 16.88 -4.66
CA SER A 205 12.28 17.29 -5.61
C SER A 205 11.84 18.74 -5.44
N GLU A 206 12.25 19.41 -4.35
CA GLU A 206 11.77 20.74 -3.99
C GLU A 206 11.91 21.78 -5.12
N ALA A 207 13.08 21.82 -5.77
CA ALA A 207 13.35 22.76 -6.85
C ALA A 207 12.44 22.51 -8.06
N PHE A 208 12.23 21.24 -8.40
CA PHE A 208 11.32 20.84 -9.47
C PHE A 208 9.87 21.21 -9.15
N LEU A 209 9.39 20.88 -7.95
CA LEU A 209 8.02 21.18 -7.53
C LEU A 209 7.72 22.69 -7.53
N LYS A 210 8.70 23.54 -7.21
CA LYS A 210 8.58 25.01 -7.27
C LYS A 210 8.43 25.57 -8.69
N GLN A 211 8.85 24.82 -9.71
CA GLN A 211 8.76 25.22 -11.12
C GLN A 211 7.43 24.80 -11.76
N LEU A 212 6.67 23.92 -11.11
CA LEU A 212 5.39 23.45 -11.61
C LEU A 212 4.31 24.52 -11.43
N ASP A 213 3.53 24.74 -12.48
CA ASP A 213 2.36 25.61 -12.49
C ASP A 213 1.19 24.87 -13.13
N PHE A 214 0.11 24.70 -12.38
CA PHE A 214 -1.10 24.02 -12.84
C PHE A 214 -2.31 24.94 -12.69
N GLN A 215 -3.10 25.03 -13.76
CA GLN A 215 -4.38 25.76 -13.73
C GLN A 215 -5.40 25.14 -12.78
N ASN A 216 -5.28 23.83 -12.51
CA ASN A 216 -6.14 23.15 -11.55
C ASN A 216 -5.76 23.55 -10.11
N PRO A 217 -6.66 24.22 -9.36
CA PRO A 217 -6.34 24.72 -8.01
C PRO A 217 -6.09 23.60 -7.00
N VAL A 218 -6.66 22.41 -7.21
CA VAL A 218 -6.40 21.26 -6.32
C VAL A 218 -4.98 20.73 -6.52
N VAL A 219 -4.51 20.69 -7.77
CA VAL A 219 -3.13 20.28 -8.07
C VAL A 219 -2.14 21.30 -7.53
N GLN A 220 -2.42 22.60 -7.70
CA GLN A 220 -1.60 23.66 -7.13
C GLN A 220 -1.52 23.57 -5.59
N ALA A 221 -2.65 23.36 -4.92
CA ALA A 221 -2.68 23.15 -3.48
C ALA A 221 -1.92 21.88 -3.05
N GLU A 222 -1.90 20.83 -3.87
CA GLU A 222 -1.11 19.63 -3.60
C GLU A 222 0.40 19.92 -3.72
N ILE A 223 0.84 20.74 -4.68
CA ILE A 223 2.23 21.19 -4.78
C ILE A 223 2.64 21.93 -3.50
N GLU A 224 1.83 22.88 -3.04
CA GLU A 224 2.09 23.63 -1.79
C GLU A 224 2.19 22.70 -0.59
N ARG A 225 1.28 21.71 -0.50
CA ARG A 225 1.31 20.69 0.56
C ARG A 225 2.59 19.85 0.48
N SER A 226 2.98 19.41 -0.72
CA SER A 226 4.19 18.62 -0.94
C SER A 226 5.45 19.37 -0.51
N LEU A 227 5.56 20.67 -0.87
CA LEU A 227 6.65 21.54 -0.43
C LEU A 227 6.67 21.72 1.09
N SER A 228 5.50 21.89 1.72
CA SER A 228 5.39 21.97 3.18
C SER A 228 5.91 20.71 3.88
N LEU A 229 5.62 19.52 3.33
CA LEU A 229 6.12 18.25 3.87
C LEU A 229 7.64 18.13 3.76
N ILE A 230 8.23 18.54 2.63
CA ILE A 230 9.68 18.54 2.42
C ILE A 230 10.35 19.49 3.42
N ASN A 231 9.86 20.73 3.53
CA ASN A 231 10.41 21.74 4.43
C ASN A 231 10.40 21.27 5.89
N LYS A 232 9.27 20.69 6.34
CA LYS A 232 9.13 20.14 7.68
C LYS A 232 10.08 18.96 7.93
N ARG A 233 10.41 18.17 6.91
CA ARG A 233 11.37 17.08 7.05
C ARG A 233 12.79 17.61 7.14
N LYS A 234 13.18 18.54 6.27
CA LYS A 234 14.50 19.20 6.30
C LYS A 234 14.75 19.91 7.63
N SER A 235 13.75 20.58 8.19
CA SER A 235 13.89 21.28 9.48
C SER A 235 14.10 20.34 10.68
N LYS A 236 13.77 19.05 10.55
CA LYS A 236 14.03 18.03 11.59
C LYS A 236 15.42 17.40 11.48
N VAL A 237 16.12 17.60 10.36
CA VAL A 237 17.44 17.02 10.08
C VAL A 237 18.58 17.97 10.49
N VAL A 238 18.25 19.12 11.08
CA VAL A 238 19.24 20.03 11.68
C VAL A 238 19.70 19.44 13.01
N TYR A 239 20.89 18.85 13.01
CA TYR A 239 21.66 18.53 14.21
C TYR A 239 22.37 19.78 14.74
#